data_AF-A0A520I8Q3-F1
#
_entry.id   AF-A0A520I8Q3-F1
#
_cell.length_a   1.000
_cell.length_b   1.000
_cell.length_c   1.000
_cell.angle_alpha   90.00
_cell.angle_beta   90.00
_cell.angle_gamma   90.00
#
_symmetry.space_group_name_H-M   'P 1'
#
loop_
_entity.id
_entity.type
_entity.pdbx_description
1 polymer ?
#
loop_
_entity_poly.entity_id
_entity_poly.type
_entity_poly.pdbx_seq_one_letter_code
_entity_poly.pdbx_strand_id
1 'polypeptide(L)'
;MSRRKQIRSKEQFAAALELEKAGDTTGALKLYQKSVNTDPTNTHAWNRQMVLFRKAKSREQEVKLIKLAIAALQKSHETKQQDWLKENQAKADSTRELAQVLGLLEPSGLPKSEDTIIEKWQTRLYLLEYRIKNARKKISPKKPA
;
A
#
# COMPACT_ATOMS: atom_id res chain seq x y z
N MET A 1 -2.86 14.63 -8.02
CA MET A 1 -4.12 14.20 -7.35
C MET A 1 -4.92 15.43 -6.94
N SER A 2 -6.16 15.59 -7.41
CA SER A 2 -7.00 16.75 -7.05
C SER A 2 -7.35 16.72 -5.55
N ARG A 3 -7.16 17.85 -4.84
CA ARG A 3 -7.50 18.06 -3.41
C ARG A 3 -8.89 17.53 -3.05
N ARG A 4 -9.83 17.58 -3.99
CA ARG A 4 -11.19 17.05 -3.86
C ARG A 4 -11.23 15.53 -3.61
N LYS A 5 -10.37 14.75 -4.28
CA LYS A 5 -10.30 13.28 -4.09
C LYS A 5 -9.78 12.93 -2.70
N GLN A 6 -8.78 13.66 -2.22
CA GLN A 6 -8.22 13.47 -0.87
C GLN A 6 -9.26 13.75 0.21
N ILE A 7 -10.00 14.85 0.11
CA ILE A 7 -11.10 15.19 1.04
C ILE A 7 -12.14 14.07 1.05
N ARG A 8 -12.63 13.68 -0.13
CA ARG A 8 -13.62 12.60 -0.26
C ARG A 8 -13.13 11.27 0.30
N SER A 9 -11.86 10.93 0.09
CA SER A 9 -11.26 9.71 0.65
C SER A 9 -11.19 9.76 2.18
N LYS A 10 -10.86 10.93 2.76
CA LYS A 10 -10.85 11.14 4.22
C LYS A 10 -12.25 11.01 4.82
N GLU A 11 -13.27 11.56 4.17
CA GLU A 11 -14.67 11.42 4.61
C GLU A 11 -15.12 9.95 4.59
N GLN A 12 -14.80 9.22 3.52
CA GLN A 12 -15.10 7.79 3.43
C GLN A 12 -14.37 6.98 4.50
N PHE A 13 -13.13 7.35 4.82
CA PHE A 13 -12.36 6.74 5.89
C PHE A 13 -12.98 7.02 7.27
N ALA A 14 -13.41 8.26 7.54
CA ALA A 14 -14.06 8.62 8.79
C ALA A 14 -15.39 7.85 8.97
N ALA A 15 -16.21 7.78 7.93
CA ALA A 15 -17.45 6.99 7.97
C ALA A 15 -17.19 5.49 8.17
N ALA A 16 -16.10 4.95 7.59
CA ALA A 16 -15.68 3.57 7.83
C ALA A 16 -15.30 3.31 9.30
N LEU A 17 -14.64 4.27 9.95
CA LEU A 17 -14.29 4.17 11.38
C LEU A 17 -15.54 4.13 12.26
N GLU A 18 -16.57 4.93 11.95
CA GLU A 18 -17.82 4.91 12.71
C GLU A 18 -18.55 3.58 12.57
N LEU A 19 -18.62 3.00 11.37
CA LEU A 19 -19.17 1.66 11.18
C LEU A 19 -18.35 0.59 11.92
N GLU A 20 -17.02 0.69 11.91
CA GLU A 20 -16.17 -0.25 12.63
C GLU A 20 -16.41 -0.17 14.14
N LYS A 21 -16.55 1.03 14.70
CA LYS A 21 -16.88 1.25 16.12
C LYS A 21 -18.26 0.70 16.47
N ALA A 22 -19.23 0.83 15.56
CA ALA A 22 -20.58 0.27 15.69
C ALA A 22 -20.61 -1.26 15.54
N GLY A 23 -19.50 -1.91 15.21
CA GLY A 23 -19.40 -3.36 15.05
C GLY A 23 -19.73 -3.86 13.63
N ASP A 24 -20.21 -2.99 12.73
CA ASP A 24 -20.42 -3.34 11.32
C ASP A 24 -19.08 -3.39 10.57
N THR A 25 -18.37 -4.50 10.77
CA THR A 25 -17.09 -4.78 10.12
C THR A 25 -17.23 -4.86 8.60
N THR A 26 -18.39 -5.33 8.10
CA THR A 26 -18.62 -5.51 6.67
C THR A 26 -18.83 -4.18 5.95
N GLY A 27 -19.63 -3.28 6.53
CA GLY A 27 -19.83 -1.93 6.03
C GLY A 27 -18.55 -1.10 6.15
N ALA A 28 -17.81 -1.25 7.24
CA ALA A 28 -16.50 -0.62 7.41
C ALA A 28 -15.52 -1.02 6.30
N LEU A 29 -15.38 -2.32 6.01
CA LEU A 29 -14.52 -2.80 4.92
C LEU A 29 -14.92 -2.21 3.55
N LYS A 30 -16.22 -2.15 3.25
CA LYS A 30 -16.71 -1.52 2.00
C LYS A 30 -16.31 -0.05 1.90
N LEU A 31 -16.45 0.72 2.99
CA LEU A 31 -16.09 2.13 2.99
C LEU A 31 -14.58 2.35 2.98
N TYR A 32 -13.80 1.53 3.67
CA TYR A 32 -12.33 1.57 3.55
C TYR A 32 -11.88 1.27 2.12
N GLN A 33 -12.47 0.27 1.45
CA GLN A 33 -12.16 -0.02 0.05
C GLN A 33 -12.53 1.16 -0.87
N LYS A 34 -13.66 1.82 -0.61
CA LYS A 34 -14.05 3.03 -1.36
C LYS A 34 -13.06 4.19 -1.15
N SER A 35 -12.57 4.35 0.08
CA SER A 35 -11.58 5.36 0.47
C SER A 35 -10.28 5.20 -0.32
N VAL A 36 -9.75 3.98 -0.41
CA VAL A 36 -8.51 3.70 -1.14
C VAL A 36 -8.68 3.72 -2.66
N ASN A 37 -9.87 3.40 -3.17
CA ASN A 37 -10.18 3.55 -4.60
C ASN A 37 -10.28 5.04 -5.00
N THR A 38 -10.77 5.89 -4.08
CA THR A 38 -10.85 7.34 -4.30
C THR A 38 -9.47 8.00 -4.21
N ASP A 39 -8.66 7.56 -3.25
CA ASP A 39 -7.28 8.00 -3.06
C ASP A 39 -6.39 6.84 -2.58
N PRO A 40 -5.60 6.24 -3.47
CA PRO A 40 -4.71 5.15 -3.10
C PRO A 40 -3.60 5.53 -2.12
N THR A 41 -3.32 6.84 -1.97
CA THR A 41 -2.33 7.38 -1.02
C THR A 41 -2.87 7.48 0.40
N ASN A 42 -4.16 7.17 0.63
CA ASN A 42 -4.72 7.07 1.97
C ASN A 42 -4.27 5.77 2.66
N THR A 43 -3.05 5.79 3.19
CA THR A 43 -2.39 4.65 3.83
C THR A 43 -3.10 4.19 5.10
N HIS A 44 -3.80 5.09 5.80
CA HIS A 44 -4.62 4.74 6.95
C HIS A 44 -5.76 3.78 6.58
N ALA A 45 -6.47 4.02 5.47
CA ALA A 45 -7.55 3.16 5.01
C ALA A 45 -7.05 1.75 4.61
N TRP A 46 -5.88 1.65 3.99
CA TRP A 46 -5.23 0.35 3.74
C TRP A 46 -4.89 -0.37 5.04
N ASN A 47 -4.23 0.33 5.98
CA ASN A 47 -3.78 -0.24 7.24
C ASN A 47 -4.95 -0.77 8.09
N ARG A 48 -6.09 -0.06 8.13
CA ARG A 48 -7.28 -0.53 8.88
C ARG A 48 -7.86 -1.81 8.28
N GLN A 49 -7.96 -1.94 6.97
CA GLN A 49 -8.40 -3.18 6.33
C GLN A 49 -7.47 -4.35 6.66
N MET A 50 -6.15 -4.13 6.67
CA MET A 50 -5.20 -5.17 7.07
C MET A 50 -5.38 -5.58 8.54
N VAL A 51 -5.72 -4.65 9.44
CA VAL A 51 -6.03 -4.98 10.84
C VAL A 51 -7.30 -5.82 10.94
N LEU A 52 -8.34 -5.49 10.17
CA LEU A 52 -9.59 -6.26 10.15
C LEU A 52 -9.38 -7.69 9.63
N PHE A 53 -8.64 -7.88 8.53
CA PHE A 53 -8.32 -9.24 8.05
C PHE A 53 -7.47 -10.04 9.04
N ARG A 54 -6.53 -9.39 9.74
CA ARG A 54 -5.76 -10.03 10.81
C ARG A 54 -6.67 -10.49 11.95
N LYS A 55 -7.62 -9.65 12.40
CA LYS A 55 -8.61 -9.99 13.44
C LYS A 55 -9.52 -11.14 13.00
N ALA A 56 -9.93 -11.16 11.74
CA ALA A 56 -10.72 -12.23 11.14
C ALA A 56 -9.91 -13.53 10.89
N LYS A 57 -8.60 -13.55 11.18
CA LYS A 57 -7.66 -14.66 10.92
C LYS A 57 -7.59 -15.07 9.43
N SER A 58 -8.02 -14.19 8.53
CA SER A 58 -8.08 -14.42 7.07
C SER A 58 -6.75 -14.06 6.41
N ARG A 59 -5.71 -14.86 6.67
CA ARG A 59 -4.32 -14.57 6.24
C ARG A 59 -4.19 -14.44 4.72
N GLU A 60 -4.89 -15.26 3.96
CA GLU A 60 -4.87 -15.24 2.50
C GLU A 60 -5.48 -13.94 1.94
N GLN A 61 -6.54 -13.44 2.57
CA GLN A 61 -7.17 -12.17 2.19
C GLN A 61 -6.27 -10.99 2.55
N GLU A 62 -5.62 -11.04 3.71
CA GLU A 62 -4.64 -10.05 4.14
C GLU A 62 -3.46 -9.96 3.16
N VAL A 63 -2.91 -11.11 2.74
CA VAL A 63 -1.83 -11.17 1.73
C VAL A 63 -2.26 -10.54 0.41
N LYS A 64 -3.45 -10.88 -0.10
CA LYS A 64 -3.99 -10.29 -1.33
C LYS A 64 -4.14 -8.77 -1.21
N LEU A 65 -4.67 -8.30 -0.09
CA LEU A 65 -4.84 -6.87 0.17
C LEU A 65 -3.48 -6.14 0.21
N ILE A 66 -2.48 -6.69 0.90
CA ILE A 66 -1.16 -6.05 1.00
C ILE A 66 -0.50 -5.90 -0.37
N LYS A 67 -0.56 -6.94 -1.23
CA LYS A 67 -0.04 -6.87 -2.61
C LYS A 67 -0.72 -5.76 -3.40
N LEU A 68 -2.04 -5.66 -3.29
CA LEU A 68 -2.83 -4.64 -3.97
C LEU A 68 -2.49 -3.23 -3.45
N ALA A 69 -2.34 -3.07 -2.14
CA ALA A 69 -1.97 -1.80 -1.52
C ALA A 69 -0.58 -1.31 -1.98
N ILE A 70 0.41 -2.20 -2.01
CA ILE A 70 1.77 -1.91 -2.52
C ILE A 70 1.70 -1.43 -3.98
N ALA A 71 1.05 -2.20 -4.86
CA ALA A 71 0.94 -1.85 -6.27
C ALA A 71 0.21 -0.52 -6.50
N ALA A 72 -0.88 -0.28 -5.78
CA ALA A 72 -1.67 0.94 -5.92
C ALA A 72 -0.90 2.19 -5.45
N LEU A 73 -0.11 2.07 -4.37
CA LEU A 73 0.70 3.17 -3.86
C LEU A 73 1.89 3.46 -4.78
N GLN A 74 2.61 2.42 -5.22
CA GLN A 74 3.70 2.54 -6.20
C GLN A 74 3.23 3.24 -7.48
N LYS A 75 2.11 2.79 -8.05
CA LYS A 75 1.52 3.42 -9.24
C LYS A 75 1.16 4.88 -9.00
N SER A 76 0.68 5.23 -7.81
CA SER A 76 0.33 6.61 -7.47
C SER A 76 1.56 7.50 -7.36
N HIS A 77 2.66 6.98 -6.81
CA HIS A 77 3.94 7.69 -6.73
C HIS A 77 4.55 7.89 -8.11
N GLU A 78 4.60 6.82 -8.91
CA GLU A 78 5.09 6.86 -10.29
C GLU A 78 4.31 7.88 -11.12
N THR A 79 2.97 7.85 -11.06
CA THR A 79 2.13 8.81 -11.79
C THR A 79 2.43 10.24 -11.35
N LYS A 80 2.52 10.50 -10.04
CA LYS A 80 2.83 11.83 -9.50
C LYS A 80 4.22 12.30 -9.92
N GLN A 81 5.19 11.40 -9.98
CA GLN A 81 6.55 11.69 -10.40
C GLN A 81 6.62 12.00 -11.89
N GLN A 82 5.92 11.23 -12.73
CA GLN A 82 5.81 11.49 -14.17
C GLN A 82 5.11 12.83 -14.45
N ASP A 83 4.03 13.15 -13.73
CA ASP A 83 3.34 14.44 -13.85
C ASP A 83 4.28 15.59 -13.48
N TRP A 84 5.01 15.47 -12.36
CA TRP A 84 5.99 16.47 -11.94
C TRP A 84 7.12 16.66 -12.96
N LEU A 85 7.66 15.56 -13.50
CA LEU A 85 8.71 15.61 -14.53
C LEU A 85 8.24 16.32 -15.79
N LYS A 86 7.00 16.06 -16.23
CA LYS A 86 6.41 16.76 -17.39
C LYS A 86 6.28 18.26 -17.15
N GLU A 87 5.88 18.66 -15.95
CA GLU A 87 5.73 20.08 -15.59
C GLU A 87 7.07 20.80 -15.36
N ASN A 88 8.14 20.06 -15.01
CA ASN A 88 9.41 20.62 -14.55
C ASN A 88 10.62 20.12 -15.33
N GLN A 89 10.44 19.67 -16.57
CA GLN A 89 11.44 18.95 -17.36
C GLN A 89 12.81 19.67 -17.40
N ALA A 90 12.85 20.96 -17.75
CA ALA A 90 14.09 21.73 -17.82
C ALA A 90 14.83 21.83 -16.47
N LYS A 91 14.10 21.89 -15.35
CA LYS A 91 14.68 21.90 -14.01
C LYS A 91 15.20 20.52 -13.61
N ALA A 92 14.47 19.47 -13.98
CA ALA A 92 14.89 18.09 -13.74
C ALA A 92 16.17 17.76 -14.52
N ASP A 93 16.25 18.15 -15.79
CA ASP A 93 17.40 17.89 -16.65
C ASP A 93 18.66 18.63 -16.16
N SER A 94 18.52 19.91 -15.79
CA SER A 94 19.65 20.73 -15.31
C SER A 94 20.22 20.29 -13.95
N THR A 95 19.44 19.56 -13.13
CA THR A 95 19.86 19.12 -11.79
C THR A 95 20.16 17.62 -11.70
N ARG A 96 20.02 16.88 -12.79
CA ARG A 96 20.13 15.41 -12.83
C ARG A 96 21.52 14.90 -12.46
N GLU A 97 22.57 15.42 -13.10
CA GLU A 97 23.95 14.99 -12.87
C GLU A 97 24.36 15.22 -11.41
N LEU A 98 24.00 16.38 -10.85
CA LEU A 98 24.23 16.67 -9.45
C LEU A 98 23.48 15.69 -8.54
N ALA A 99 22.19 15.43 -8.81
CA ALA A 99 21.41 14.47 -8.04
C ALA A 99 21.98 13.05 -8.11
N GLN A 100 22.54 12.65 -9.25
CA GLN A 100 23.21 11.36 -9.42
C GLN A 100 24.48 11.25 -8.57
N VAL A 101 25.35 12.27 -8.62
CA VAL A 101 26.59 12.30 -7.80
C VAL A 101 26.26 12.30 -6.31
N LEU A 102 25.19 12.97 -5.90
CA LEU A 102 24.71 12.99 -4.51
C LEU A 102 24.00 11.69 -4.09
N GLY A 103 23.81 10.72 -5.00
CA GLY A 103 23.12 9.46 -4.70
C GLY A 103 21.63 9.62 -4.38
N LEU A 104 21.01 10.70 -4.86
CA LEU A 104 19.59 11.01 -4.65
C LEU A 104 18.69 10.33 -5.69
N LEU A 105 19.27 9.69 -6.70
CA LEU A 105 18.56 8.95 -7.73
C LEU A 105 18.72 7.44 -7.53
N GLU A 106 17.65 6.70 -7.77
CA GLU A 106 17.69 5.25 -7.97
C GLU A 106 18.42 4.89 -9.27
N PRO A 107 18.82 3.62 -9.48
CA PRO A 107 19.41 3.16 -10.74
C PRO A 107 18.51 3.40 -11.96
N SER A 108 17.20 3.53 -11.75
CA SER A 108 16.21 3.91 -12.76
C SER A 108 16.30 5.38 -13.20
N GLY A 109 17.14 6.20 -12.55
CA GLY A 109 17.26 7.64 -12.77
C GLY A 109 16.17 8.48 -12.09
N LEU A 110 15.31 7.83 -11.30
CA LEU A 110 14.22 8.48 -10.57
C LEU A 110 14.68 8.89 -9.17
N PRO A 111 14.21 10.04 -8.63
CA PRO A 111 14.40 10.39 -7.22
C PRO A 111 14.11 9.22 -6.27
N LYS A 112 15.03 8.96 -5.36
CA LYS A 112 14.90 7.95 -4.31
C LYS A 112 13.73 8.29 -3.40
N SER A 113 12.78 7.35 -3.28
CA SER A 113 11.61 7.53 -2.42
C SER A 113 11.97 7.16 -0.98
N GLU A 114 11.80 8.09 -0.03
CA GLU A 114 11.98 7.83 1.41
C GLU A 114 10.75 7.15 2.06
N ASP A 115 9.74 6.78 1.28
CA ASP A 115 8.49 6.27 1.84
C ASP A 115 8.63 4.84 2.43
N THR A 116 8.88 4.80 3.73
CA THR A 116 8.98 3.56 4.53
C THR A 116 7.68 2.74 4.60
N ILE A 117 6.55 3.25 4.11
CA ILE A 117 5.27 2.53 4.19
C ILE A 117 5.29 1.26 3.33
N ILE A 118 5.85 1.35 2.12
CA ILE A 118 5.94 0.19 1.22
C ILE A 118 6.85 -0.88 1.84
N GLU A 119 7.97 -0.50 2.44
CA GLU A 119 8.90 -1.42 3.11
C GLU A 119 8.23 -2.14 4.29
N LYS A 120 7.44 -1.41 5.10
CA LYS A 120 6.66 -2.00 6.21
C LYS A 120 5.64 -3.00 5.69
N TRP A 121 4.96 -2.70 4.60
CA TRP A 121 4.00 -3.61 3.96
C TRP A 121 4.68 -4.83 3.35
N GLN A 122 5.84 -4.67 2.70
CA GLN A 122 6.65 -5.77 2.17
C GLN A 122 7.14 -6.69 3.29
N THR A 123 7.62 -6.13 4.40
CA THR A 123 8.03 -6.91 5.58
C THR A 123 6.85 -7.71 6.13
N ARG A 124 5.68 -7.08 6.28
CA ARG A 124 4.46 -7.75 6.72
C ARG A 124 4.05 -8.87 5.76
N LEU A 125 4.10 -8.61 4.46
CA LEU A 125 3.80 -9.58 3.40
C LEU A 125 4.71 -10.80 3.50
N TYR A 126 6.02 -10.58 3.56
CA TYR A 126 7.02 -11.64 3.71
C TYR A 126 6.73 -12.53 4.92
N LEU A 127 6.49 -11.94 6.09
CA LEU A 127 6.21 -12.69 7.32
C LEU A 127 4.92 -13.51 7.23
N LEU A 128 3.88 -12.97 6.59
CA LEU A 128 2.61 -13.69 6.39
C LEU A 128 2.77 -14.86 5.41
N GLU A 129 3.41 -14.64 4.27
CA GLU A 129 3.66 -15.69 3.29
C GLU A 129 4.54 -16.80 3.87
N TYR A 130 5.57 -16.44 4.63
CA TYR A 130 6.40 -17.39 5.37
C TYR A 130 5.57 -18.25 6.33
N ARG A 131 4.69 -17.61 7.12
CA ARG A 131 3.79 -18.32 8.06
C ARG A 131 2.83 -19.26 7.33
N ILE A 132 2.22 -18.83 6.22
CA ILE A 132 1.33 -19.67 5.41
C ILE A 132 2.09 -20.88 4.86
N LYS A 133 3.28 -20.67 4.28
CA LYS A 133 4.12 -21.74 3.73
C LYS A 133 4.48 -22.77 4.79
N ASN A 134 4.88 -22.33 5.98
CA ASN A 134 5.27 -23.23 7.06
C ASN A 134 4.08 -23.93 7.73
N ALA A 135 2.91 -23.30 7.78
CA ALA A 135 1.69 -23.97 8.22
C ALA A 135 1.33 -25.13 7.27
N ARG A 136 1.44 -24.94 5.95
CA ARG A 136 1.18 -25.99 4.95
C ARG A 136 2.14 -27.18 5.08
N LYS A 137 3.44 -26.93 5.31
CA LYS A 137 4.44 -27.98 5.52
C LYS A 137 4.17 -28.87 6.74
N LYS A 138 3.52 -28.33 7.78
CA LYS A 138 3.14 -29.13 8.96
C LYS A 138 1.94 -30.06 8.71
N ILE A 139 1.13 -29.78 7.70
CA ILE A 139 -0.13 -30.50 7.42
C ILE A 139 0.08 -31.64 6.41
N SER A 140 1.16 -31.63 5.61
CA SER A 140 1.49 -32.74 4.72
C SER A 140 1.90 -33.99 5.51
N PRO A 141 1.15 -35.11 5.45
CA PRO A 141 1.50 -36.32 6.16
C PRO A 141 2.80 -36.91 5.59
N LYS A 142 3.68 -37.42 6.46
CA LYS A 142 4.80 -38.26 6.03
C LYS A 142 4.19 -39.46 5.30
N LYS A 143 4.50 -39.63 4.01
CA LYS A 143 4.17 -40.86 3.27
C LYS A 143 4.70 -42.04 4.08
N PRO A 144 3.87 -43.03 4.45
CA PRO A 144 4.38 -44.28 4.98
C PRO A 144 5.26 -44.94 3.89
N ALA A 145 6.41 -45.44 4.34
CA ALA A 145 7.40 -46.14 3.51
C ALA A 145 6.86 -47.48 3.01
#